data_AF-A0A4S9YAC8-F1
#
_entry.id   AF-A0A4S9YAC8-F1
#
_cell.length_a   1.000
_cell.length_b   1.000
_cell.length_c   1.000
_cell.angle_alpha   90.00
_cell.angle_beta   90.00
_cell.angle_gamma   90.00
#
_symmetry.space_group_name_H-M   'P 1'
#
loop_
_entity.id
_entity.type
_entity.pdbx_description
1 polymer ?
#
loop_
_entity_poly.entity_id
_entity_poly.type
_entity_poly.pdbx_seq_one_letter_code
_entity_poly.pdbx_strand_id
1 'polypeptide(L)'
;MSSIARRKKEEQSNLIPEDWKLKSRPAANRNNVLAVPRECGLLSDQEIQITENYDATTLVKELAARRLKSVDVVTAFCKRAAIAQQLTSCLTEIMFEEAIFRANQLDEHLERTGKPIGPLHGLPISVKDSFKIVGKDASIGYASLCFKPAETNSALVEMLLQAGAVIHCKTNIPLTLQALDSHNNVFGRVLNPANLKLTAGGSSGGEGALVAMRGSVLGVGTDVGGSIRIPAMCNGLVGVKPSHGRIPYSGQENGSLQGTEALGIRSVAGPIAHTVRDCELFFKAIGDHEPWVFDPECDPQTWEQQIVRSALRTPSLSDHMRRLRVGIVKTDGITTPLPPIQAVVEEISNTLKRIAAIEVVELDVTSLLSQCQTIANGLFGVDGANTAFDLMEATSEPISPWLSKRLRRKANLTAEKIRDLQARRNALQTRFLDIWRSDGGYWKDDTGSARKLDVFICPIAPHPTPAVDSWNTVSYTSSFNLLDYPAATLPIRPVRVSDLNGNLSDHSAAPNGWEKYNRKLWDGDRSIFLGGTLCVQVISQCKQERVLLQAMTKLKDSLGVLKEDKAVKPRL
;
A
#
# COMPACT_ATOMS: atom_id res chain seq x y z
N MET A 1 8.05 27.28 -11.63
CA MET A 1 7.75 26.33 -10.52
C MET A 1 7.51 27.02 -9.17
N SER A 2 8.46 27.76 -8.57
CA SER A 2 8.36 28.19 -7.13
C SER A 2 7.12 29.00 -6.75
N SER A 3 6.60 29.84 -7.66
CA SER A 3 5.34 30.57 -7.48
C SER A 3 4.12 29.63 -7.35
N ILE A 4 4.07 28.57 -8.17
CA ILE A 4 2.99 27.57 -8.19
C ILE A 4 3.00 26.80 -6.86
N ALA A 5 4.16 26.28 -6.47
CA ALA A 5 4.31 25.53 -5.22
C ALA A 5 3.91 26.36 -3.99
N ARG A 6 4.35 27.63 -3.92
CA ARG A 6 3.95 28.55 -2.83
C ARG A 6 2.44 28.72 -2.77
N ARG A 7 1.80 29.00 -3.91
CA ARG A 7 0.34 29.18 -4.00
C ARG A 7 -0.43 27.92 -3.61
N LYS A 8 -0.05 26.73 -4.09
CA LYS A 8 -0.70 25.47 -3.70
C LYS A 8 -0.56 25.16 -2.21
N LYS A 9 0.61 25.41 -1.62
CA LYS A 9 0.81 25.26 -0.17
C LYS A 9 -0.02 26.26 0.65
N GLU A 10 -0.13 27.49 0.16
CA GLU A 10 -0.96 28.52 0.78
C GLU A 10 -2.45 28.15 0.72
N GLU A 11 -2.95 27.73 -0.45
CA GLU A 11 -4.31 27.20 -0.63
C GLU A 11 -4.58 26.02 0.32
N GLN A 12 -3.70 25.02 0.33
CA GLN A 12 -3.79 23.88 1.24
C GLN A 12 -3.82 24.29 2.71
N SER A 13 -2.96 25.23 3.12
CA SER A 13 -2.90 25.71 4.51
C SER A 13 -4.12 26.52 4.91
N ASN A 14 -4.78 27.19 3.97
CA ASN A 14 -5.99 27.99 4.20
C ASN A 14 -7.24 27.12 4.29
N LEU A 15 -7.22 25.91 3.71
CA LEU A 15 -8.30 24.92 3.82
C LEU A 15 -8.32 24.20 5.18
N ILE A 16 -7.31 24.40 6.04
CA ILE A 16 -7.34 23.94 7.43
C ILE A 16 -7.96 25.05 8.30
N PRO A 17 -9.11 24.80 8.96
CA PRO A 17 -9.71 25.76 9.88
C PRO A 17 -8.73 26.19 10.98
N GLU A 18 -8.76 27.47 11.38
CA GLU A 18 -7.85 28.02 12.40
C GLU A 18 -7.92 27.23 13.72
N ASP A 19 -9.12 26.84 14.15
CA ASP A 19 -9.32 26.06 15.37
C ASP A 19 -8.77 24.62 15.29
N TRP A 20 -8.34 24.16 14.11
CA TRP A 20 -7.74 22.84 13.89
C TRP A 20 -6.23 22.94 13.64
N LYS A 21 -5.65 24.15 13.72
CA LYS A 21 -4.20 24.35 13.60
C LYS A 21 -3.50 24.07 14.93
N LEU A 22 -2.36 23.40 14.86
CA LEU A 22 -1.50 23.14 16.00
C LEU A 22 -0.95 24.47 16.54
N LYS A 23 -1.23 24.76 17.82
CA LYS A 23 -0.74 25.98 18.49
C LYS A 23 0.77 25.99 18.66
N SER A 24 1.38 24.82 18.79
CA SER A 24 2.83 24.63 18.88
C SER A 24 3.26 23.42 18.08
N ARG A 25 4.46 23.49 17.50
CA ARG A 25 5.09 22.33 16.87
C ARG A 25 5.65 21.41 17.95
N PRO A 26 5.64 20.08 17.73
CA PRO A 26 6.36 19.16 18.59
C PRO A 26 7.83 19.57 18.74
N ALA A 27 8.42 19.24 19.89
CA ALA A 27 9.84 19.51 20.15
C ALA A 27 10.72 18.91 19.04
N ALA A 28 11.78 19.63 18.65
CA ALA A 28 12.62 19.25 17.50
C ALA A 28 13.28 17.87 17.64
N ASN A 29 13.41 17.34 18.86
CA ASN A 29 13.95 16.00 19.14
C ASN A 29 12.89 14.88 19.11
N ARG A 30 11.60 15.21 19.00
CA ARG A 30 10.52 14.22 18.95
C ARG A 30 10.34 13.69 17.54
N ASN A 31 10.87 12.48 17.30
CA ASN A 31 10.71 11.81 16.00
C ASN A 31 9.40 11.02 15.87
N ASN A 32 8.77 10.59 16.97
CA ASN A 32 7.50 9.87 16.92
C ASN A 32 6.35 10.84 17.22
N VAL A 33 5.45 11.01 16.25
CA VAL A 33 4.31 11.94 16.33
C VAL A 33 2.95 11.23 16.33
N LEU A 34 2.91 9.89 16.40
CA LEU A 34 1.66 9.11 16.40
C LEU A 34 0.71 9.48 17.56
N ALA A 35 1.26 9.88 18.70
CA ALA A 35 0.46 10.23 19.88
C ALA A 35 0.02 11.71 19.92
N VAL A 36 0.57 12.58 19.05
CA VAL A 36 0.28 14.02 19.05
C VAL A 36 -1.22 14.33 18.92
N PRO A 37 -2.03 13.62 18.09
CA PRO A 37 -3.47 13.88 18.03
C PRO A 37 -4.19 13.77 19.37
N ARG A 38 -3.72 12.93 20.30
CA ARG A 38 -4.29 12.81 21.66
C ARG A 38 -3.79 13.91 22.60
N GLU A 39 -2.58 14.41 22.37
CA GLU A 39 -1.89 15.31 23.30
C GLU A 39 -2.09 16.80 22.97
N CYS A 40 -2.41 17.11 21.71
CA CYS A 40 -2.44 18.50 21.23
C CYS A 40 -3.67 19.31 21.66
N GLY A 41 -4.70 18.67 22.23
CA GLY A 41 -5.91 19.33 22.72
C GLY A 41 -6.88 19.82 21.64
N LEU A 42 -6.71 19.38 20.38
CA LEU A 42 -7.58 19.76 19.25
C LEU A 42 -8.76 18.80 19.02
N LEU A 43 -8.67 17.58 19.56
CA LEU A 43 -9.73 16.57 19.47
C LEU A 43 -10.44 16.46 20.82
N SER A 44 -11.77 16.35 20.80
CA SER A 44 -12.54 15.96 21.98
C SER A 44 -12.32 14.48 22.32
N ASP A 45 -12.67 14.07 23.54
CA ASP A 45 -12.60 12.66 23.95
C ASP A 45 -13.45 11.77 23.03
N GLN A 46 -14.60 12.25 22.58
CA GLN A 46 -15.46 11.53 21.65
C GLN A 46 -14.79 11.39 20.27
N GLU A 47 -14.14 12.42 19.75
CA GLU A 47 -13.44 12.37 18.47
C GLU A 47 -12.22 11.43 18.52
N ILE A 48 -11.51 11.40 19.65
CA ILE A 48 -10.44 10.43 19.91
C ILE A 48 -11.03 9.00 19.91
N GLN A 49 -12.13 8.77 20.63
CA GLN A 49 -12.77 7.45 20.69
C GLN A 49 -13.25 6.99 19.30
N ILE A 50 -13.90 7.87 18.53
CA ILE A 50 -14.35 7.58 17.15
C ILE A 50 -13.18 7.10 16.28
N THR A 51 -12.05 7.80 16.35
CA THR A 51 -10.91 7.54 15.45
C THR A 51 -9.96 6.44 15.94
N GLU A 52 -10.04 6.01 17.22
CA GLU A 52 -9.17 4.97 17.80
C GLU A 52 -9.87 3.63 18.05
N ASN A 53 -11.12 3.63 18.50
CA ASN A 53 -11.82 2.43 18.95
C ASN A 53 -12.60 1.72 17.83
N TYR A 54 -12.78 2.38 16.69
CA TYR A 54 -13.49 1.84 15.54
C TYR A 54 -12.54 1.69 14.36
N ASP A 55 -12.67 0.57 13.67
CA ASP A 55 -12.10 0.37 12.33
C ASP A 55 -13.19 0.58 11.27
N ALA A 56 -12.83 0.52 9.98
CA ALA A 56 -13.76 0.87 8.91
C ALA A 56 -14.99 -0.06 8.91
N THR A 57 -14.75 -1.35 9.13
CA THR A 57 -15.77 -2.40 9.18
C THR A 57 -16.76 -2.22 10.33
N THR A 58 -16.31 -1.75 11.49
CA THR A 58 -17.23 -1.41 12.59
C THR A 58 -17.94 -0.09 12.32
N LEU A 59 -17.25 0.95 11.82
CA LEU A 59 -17.89 2.24 11.53
C LEU A 59 -19.08 2.12 10.59
N VAL A 60 -18.97 1.39 9.48
CA VAL A 60 -20.11 1.21 8.56
C VAL A 60 -21.31 0.54 9.24
N LYS A 61 -21.08 -0.35 10.22
CA LYS A 61 -22.15 -1.00 10.99
C LYS A 61 -22.80 -0.03 11.98
N GLU A 62 -22.01 0.77 12.69
CA GLU A 62 -22.51 1.74 13.66
C GLU A 62 -23.29 2.87 12.99
N LEU A 63 -22.80 3.34 11.83
CA LEU A 63 -23.46 4.33 10.98
C LEU A 63 -24.79 3.81 10.45
N ALA A 64 -24.81 2.61 9.84
CA ALA A 64 -26.03 2.00 9.35
C ALA A 64 -27.06 1.73 10.48
N ALA A 65 -26.59 1.42 11.68
CA ALA A 65 -27.43 1.21 12.86
C ALA A 65 -27.85 2.52 13.56
N ARG A 66 -27.46 3.70 13.05
CA ARG A 66 -27.73 5.03 13.63
C ARG A 66 -27.20 5.21 15.06
N ARG A 67 -26.19 4.43 15.45
CA ARG A 67 -25.51 4.59 16.76
C ARG A 67 -24.43 5.67 16.71
N LEU A 68 -23.89 5.92 15.52
CA LEU A 68 -23.05 7.07 15.21
C LEU A 68 -23.69 7.83 14.04
N LYS A 69 -23.47 9.15 13.99
CA LYS A 69 -23.80 9.98 12.84
C LYS A 69 -22.60 10.10 11.91
N SER A 70 -22.85 10.17 10.61
CA SER A 70 -21.83 10.38 9.58
C SER A 70 -21.12 11.70 9.81
N VAL A 71 -21.84 12.77 10.15
CA VAL A 71 -21.26 14.09 10.39
C VAL A 71 -20.24 14.08 11.54
N ASP A 72 -20.52 13.37 12.63
CA ASP A 72 -19.62 13.26 13.78
C ASP A 72 -18.36 12.47 13.42
N VAL A 73 -18.54 11.35 12.71
CA VAL A 73 -17.43 10.50 12.26
C VAL A 73 -16.53 11.26 11.29
N VAL A 74 -17.09 11.83 10.22
CA VAL A 74 -16.33 12.56 9.21
C VAL A 74 -15.61 13.76 9.83
N THR A 75 -16.26 14.53 10.70
CA THR A 75 -15.63 15.68 11.38
C THR A 75 -14.42 15.24 12.22
N ALA A 76 -14.55 14.13 12.98
CA ALA A 76 -13.44 13.61 13.78
C ALA A 76 -12.23 13.21 12.91
N PHE A 77 -12.46 12.55 11.78
CA PHE A 77 -11.40 12.19 10.83
C PHE A 77 -10.81 13.42 10.11
N CYS A 78 -11.61 14.41 9.72
CA CYS A 78 -11.12 15.67 9.13
C CYS A 78 -10.20 16.43 10.08
N LYS A 79 -10.58 16.59 11.35
CA LYS A 79 -9.72 17.21 12.38
C LYS A 79 -8.41 16.45 12.54
N ARG A 80 -8.47 15.11 12.64
CA ARG A 80 -7.27 14.29 12.78
C ARG A 80 -6.39 14.32 11.53
N ALA A 81 -6.97 14.40 10.33
CA ALA A 81 -6.26 14.61 9.07
C ALA A 81 -5.55 15.98 9.03
N ALA A 82 -6.19 17.04 9.53
CA ALA A 82 -5.56 18.36 9.65
C ALA A 82 -4.32 18.33 10.56
N ILE A 83 -4.39 17.61 11.68
CA ILE A 83 -3.25 17.40 12.58
C ILE A 83 -2.15 16.62 11.87
N ALA A 84 -2.51 15.50 11.21
CA ALA A 84 -1.56 14.68 10.46
C ALA A 84 -0.85 15.49 9.35
N GLN A 85 -1.57 16.35 8.65
CA GLN A 85 -1.01 17.20 7.60
C GLN A 85 0.08 18.12 8.14
N GLN A 86 -0.18 18.79 9.26
CA GLN A 86 0.77 19.72 9.87
C GLN A 86 2.03 19.03 10.41
N LEU A 87 1.97 17.72 10.68
CA LEU A 87 3.08 16.93 11.20
C LEU A 87 3.86 16.18 10.13
N THR A 88 3.20 15.78 9.04
CA THR A 88 3.76 14.82 8.08
C THR A 88 3.69 15.26 6.62
N SER A 89 2.99 16.35 6.29
CA SER A 89 2.79 16.82 4.91
C SER A 89 2.15 15.77 3.98
N CYS A 90 1.22 14.96 4.51
CA CYS A 90 0.60 13.82 3.84
C CYS A 90 -0.54 14.14 2.86
N LEU A 91 -1.06 15.36 2.80
CA LEU A 91 -2.20 15.78 1.97
C LEU A 91 -1.75 16.61 0.77
N THR A 92 -2.57 16.60 -0.30
CA THR A 92 -2.50 17.52 -1.45
C THR A 92 -3.73 18.42 -1.46
N GLU A 93 -4.90 17.83 -1.72
CA GLU A 93 -6.19 18.51 -1.75
C GLU A 93 -6.98 18.21 -0.46
N ILE A 94 -7.50 19.26 0.18
CA ILE A 94 -8.32 19.16 1.40
C ILE A 94 -9.78 19.46 1.03
N MET A 95 -10.71 18.59 1.45
CA MET A 95 -12.13 18.67 1.08
C MET A 95 -13.00 18.55 2.34
N PHE A 96 -12.57 19.13 3.46
CA PHE A 96 -13.22 18.92 4.76
C PHE A 96 -14.63 19.50 4.82
N GLU A 97 -14.84 20.69 4.26
CA GLU A 97 -16.16 21.32 4.23
C GLU A 97 -17.13 20.52 3.36
N GLU A 98 -16.72 20.13 2.16
CA GLU A 98 -17.53 19.32 1.26
C GLU A 98 -17.82 17.93 1.84
N ALA A 99 -16.85 17.34 2.54
CA ALA A 99 -17.01 16.06 3.22
C ALA A 99 -18.03 16.14 4.36
N ILE A 100 -17.96 17.17 5.21
CA ILE A 100 -18.92 17.39 6.31
C ILE A 100 -20.31 17.68 5.75
N PHE A 101 -20.42 18.46 4.68
CA PHE A 101 -21.69 18.69 3.99
C PHE A 101 -22.30 17.38 3.46
N ARG A 102 -21.51 16.57 2.76
CA ARG A 102 -21.94 15.25 2.27
C ARG A 102 -22.37 14.32 3.42
N ALA A 103 -21.66 14.34 4.53
CA ALA A 103 -21.98 13.55 5.71
C ALA A 103 -23.36 13.90 6.29
N ASN A 104 -23.70 15.20 6.37
CA ASN A 104 -25.05 15.62 6.77
C ASN A 104 -26.13 15.10 5.82
N GLN A 105 -25.91 15.18 4.50
CA GLN A 105 -26.85 14.65 3.51
C GLN A 105 -27.06 13.13 3.65
N LEU A 106 -26.02 12.39 4.04
CA LEU A 106 -26.10 10.95 4.29
C LEU A 106 -26.93 10.66 5.54
N ASP A 107 -26.73 11.43 6.61
CA ASP A 107 -27.53 11.31 7.84
C ASP A 107 -29.01 11.63 7.58
N GLU A 108 -29.32 12.71 6.85
CA GLU A 108 -30.68 13.08 6.44
C GLU A 108 -31.33 11.99 5.57
N HIS A 109 -30.57 11.44 4.62
CA HIS A 109 -31.04 10.31 3.80
C HIS A 109 -31.41 9.13 4.70
N LEU A 110 -30.49 8.73 5.58
CA LEU A 110 -30.69 7.58 6.45
C LEU A 110 -31.90 7.81 7.35
N GLU A 111 -32.05 9.00 7.94
CA GLU A 111 -33.19 9.40 8.76
C GLU A 111 -34.51 9.23 8.00
N ARG A 112 -34.60 9.81 6.79
CA ARG A 112 -35.80 9.81 5.94
C ARG A 112 -36.17 8.43 5.40
N THR A 113 -35.20 7.62 4.97
CA THR A 113 -35.48 6.36 4.25
C THR A 113 -35.42 5.12 5.12
N GLY A 114 -34.79 5.20 6.30
CA GLY A 114 -34.53 4.02 7.13
C GLY A 114 -33.40 3.12 6.60
N LYS A 115 -32.73 3.49 5.51
CA LYS A 115 -31.73 2.63 4.85
C LYS A 115 -30.46 3.40 4.49
N PRO A 116 -29.28 2.80 4.64
CA PRO A 116 -28.05 3.38 4.12
C PRO A 116 -28.11 3.45 2.59
N ILE A 117 -27.46 4.46 2.01
CA ILE A 117 -27.39 4.64 0.56
C ILE A 117 -26.59 3.52 -0.14
N GLY A 118 -25.65 2.89 0.59
CA GLY A 118 -24.75 1.88 0.07
C GLY A 118 -23.87 1.26 1.15
N PRO A 119 -23.00 0.31 0.80
CA PRO A 119 -22.20 -0.47 1.77
C PRO A 119 -21.14 0.34 2.53
N LEU A 120 -20.79 1.54 2.05
CA LEU A 120 -19.79 2.43 2.65
C LEU A 120 -20.43 3.72 3.19
N HIS A 121 -21.74 3.72 3.43
CA HIS A 121 -22.50 4.89 3.89
C HIS A 121 -21.82 5.60 5.08
N GLY A 122 -21.45 6.87 4.86
CA GLY A 122 -20.89 7.76 5.87
C GLY A 122 -19.41 7.52 6.20
N LEU A 123 -18.75 6.56 5.55
CA LEU A 123 -17.37 6.20 5.86
C LEU A 123 -16.37 7.21 5.26
N PRO A 124 -15.50 7.86 6.06
CA PRO A 124 -14.46 8.74 5.54
C PRO A 124 -13.33 7.94 4.88
N ILE A 125 -13.00 8.28 3.63
CA ILE A 125 -11.95 7.61 2.84
C ILE A 125 -11.00 8.64 2.24
N SER A 126 -9.71 8.37 2.32
CA SER A 126 -8.68 9.13 1.60
C SER A 126 -8.33 8.46 0.27
N VAL A 127 -8.00 9.27 -0.73
CA VAL A 127 -7.53 8.76 -2.03
C VAL A 127 -6.23 9.42 -2.45
N LYS A 128 -5.34 8.66 -3.07
CA LYS A 128 -4.09 9.18 -3.63
C LYS A 128 -4.31 10.32 -4.64
N ASP A 129 -3.39 11.28 -4.73
CA ASP A 129 -3.50 12.43 -5.65
C ASP A 129 -3.75 12.08 -7.14
N SER A 130 -3.43 10.87 -7.60
CA SER A 130 -3.69 10.43 -8.98
C SER A 130 -5.17 10.26 -9.33
N PHE A 131 -6.05 10.09 -8.33
CA PHE A 131 -7.47 9.96 -8.56
C PHE A 131 -8.09 11.31 -8.94
N LYS A 132 -8.75 11.37 -10.09
CA LYS A 132 -9.48 12.56 -10.55
C LYS A 132 -10.79 12.67 -9.79
N ILE A 133 -11.03 13.84 -9.21
CA ILE A 133 -12.26 14.23 -8.52
C ILE A 133 -12.68 15.56 -9.13
N VAL A 134 -13.94 15.68 -9.54
CA VAL A 134 -14.45 16.90 -10.17
C VAL A 134 -14.12 18.13 -9.32
N GLY A 135 -13.55 19.15 -9.96
CA GLY A 135 -13.20 20.42 -9.30
C GLY A 135 -11.91 20.40 -8.48
N LYS A 136 -11.19 19.28 -8.41
CA LYS A 136 -9.92 19.15 -7.68
C LYS A 136 -8.79 18.78 -8.63
N ASP A 137 -7.59 19.30 -8.38
CA ASP A 137 -6.40 18.97 -9.17
C ASP A 137 -6.05 17.49 -8.98
N ALA A 138 -5.58 16.83 -10.04
CA ALA A 138 -4.79 15.59 -9.95
C ALA A 138 -3.37 15.89 -10.41
N SER A 139 -2.61 16.56 -9.53
CA SER A 139 -1.31 17.14 -9.89
C SER A 139 -0.20 16.10 -10.09
N ILE A 140 -0.35 14.94 -9.43
CA ILE A 140 0.66 13.87 -9.28
C ILE A 140 2.06 14.39 -8.94
N GLY A 141 2.12 15.49 -8.19
CA GLY A 141 3.36 16.14 -7.76
C GLY A 141 4.03 17.04 -8.81
N TYR A 142 3.46 17.23 -10.00
CA TYR A 142 3.97 18.15 -11.01
C TYR A 142 3.39 19.56 -10.86
N ALA A 143 4.26 20.57 -10.89
CA ALA A 143 3.82 21.96 -10.91
C ALA A 143 3.05 22.31 -12.20
N SER A 144 3.36 21.66 -13.33
CA SER A 144 2.67 21.86 -14.62
C SER A 144 1.25 21.31 -14.67
N LEU A 145 0.85 20.48 -13.69
CA LEU A 145 -0.50 19.92 -13.56
C LEU A 145 -1.31 20.55 -12.41
N CYS A 146 -0.74 21.52 -11.70
CA CYS A 146 -1.47 22.30 -10.70
C CYS A 146 -2.42 23.32 -11.36
N PHE A 147 -3.50 23.66 -10.66
CA PHE A 147 -4.56 24.57 -11.11
C PHE A 147 -5.23 24.11 -12.42
N LYS A 148 -5.40 22.80 -12.55
CA LYS A 148 -6.06 22.09 -13.66
C LYS A 148 -7.05 21.10 -13.04
N PRO A 149 -8.14 21.60 -12.44
CA PRO A 149 -9.10 20.75 -11.75
C PRO A 149 -9.70 19.74 -12.73
N ALA A 150 -9.94 18.52 -12.28
CA ALA A 150 -10.53 17.51 -13.12
C ALA A 150 -11.98 17.86 -13.46
N GLU A 151 -12.39 17.53 -14.69
CA GLU A 151 -13.76 17.72 -15.17
C GLU A 151 -14.65 16.49 -14.91
N THR A 152 -14.03 15.34 -14.66
CA THR A 152 -14.71 14.07 -14.39
C THR A 152 -14.06 13.33 -13.23
N ASN A 153 -14.87 12.52 -12.53
CA ASN A 153 -14.37 11.58 -11.55
C ASN A 153 -13.67 10.40 -12.25
N SER A 154 -12.61 9.87 -11.65
CA SER A 154 -12.12 8.52 -11.99
C SER A 154 -13.20 7.48 -11.66
N ALA A 155 -13.22 6.34 -12.37
CA ALA A 155 -14.24 5.31 -12.19
C ALA A 155 -14.38 4.85 -10.73
N LEU A 156 -13.24 4.63 -10.04
CA LEU A 156 -13.25 4.22 -8.64
C LEU A 156 -13.80 5.29 -7.70
N VAL A 157 -13.53 6.58 -7.96
CA VAL A 157 -14.07 7.70 -7.17
C VAL A 157 -15.60 7.71 -7.27
N GLU A 158 -16.12 7.57 -8.49
CA GLU A 158 -17.56 7.52 -8.72
C GLU A 158 -18.21 6.35 -7.97
N MET A 159 -17.63 5.15 -8.05
CA MET A 159 -18.11 3.98 -7.31
C MET A 159 -18.09 4.15 -5.80
N LEU A 160 -17.02 4.76 -5.24
CA LEU A 160 -16.93 5.01 -3.81
C LEU A 160 -18.04 5.97 -3.33
N LEU A 161 -18.30 7.05 -4.09
CA LEU A 161 -19.35 8.01 -3.79
C LEU A 161 -20.75 7.37 -3.87
N GLN A 162 -20.99 6.53 -4.88
CA GLN A 162 -22.24 5.78 -5.04
C GLN A 162 -22.44 4.73 -3.94
N ALA A 163 -21.36 4.10 -3.48
CA ALA A 163 -21.37 3.21 -2.32
C ALA A 163 -21.63 3.95 -0.99
N GLY A 164 -21.67 5.28 -1.00
CA GLY A 164 -21.98 6.13 0.15
C GLY A 164 -20.76 6.59 0.95
N ALA A 165 -19.54 6.35 0.46
CA ALA A 165 -18.34 6.86 1.10
C ALA A 165 -18.25 8.39 1.02
N VAL A 166 -17.48 8.97 1.94
CA VAL A 166 -17.17 10.39 2.01
C VAL A 166 -15.69 10.57 1.77
N ILE A 167 -15.31 11.10 0.60
CA ILE A 167 -13.90 11.37 0.30
C ILE A 167 -13.51 12.73 0.88
N HIS A 168 -12.65 12.77 1.89
CA HIS A 168 -12.36 13.98 2.67
C HIS A 168 -11.02 14.64 2.36
N CYS A 169 -10.09 13.93 1.71
CA CYS A 169 -8.82 14.49 1.25
C CYS A 169 -8.17 13.66 0.16
N LYS A 170 -7.30 14.30 -0.62
CA LYS A 170 -6.32 13.65 -1.48
C LYS A 170 -4.95 13.65 -0.83
N THR A 171 -4.16 12.59 -1.06
CA THR A 171 -2.88 12.40 -0.37
C THR A 171 -1.65 12.51 -1.25
N ASN A 172 -0.56 12.97 -0.63
CA ASN A 172 0.69 13.35 -1.24
C ASN A 172 1.54 12.15 -1.74
N ILE A 173 2.36 12.43 -2.74
CA ILE A 173 3.01 11.46 -3.64
C ILE A 173 4.42 11.97 -4.01
N PRO A 174 5.39 11.14 -4.42
CA PRO A 174 6.58 11.65 -5.11
C PRO A 174 6.29 12.28 -6.47
N LEU A 175 7.20 13.18 -6.88
CA LEU A 175 7.29 13.64 -8.26
C LEU A 175 7.32 12.43 -9.22
N THR A 176 6.60 12.51 -10.34
CA THR A 176 6.50 11.48 -11.39
C THR A 176 5.80 10.17 -11.03
N LEU A 177 5.36 9.95 -9.79
CA LEU A 177 4.91 8.64 -9.28
C LEU A 177 5.98 7.53 -9.23
N GLN A 178 7.18 7.73 -9.79
CA GLN A 178 8.20 6.69 -10.01
C GLN A 178 9.28 6.65 -8.91
N ALA A 179 8.93 6.99 -7.66
CA ALA A 179 9.84 6.87 -6.54
C ALA A 179 9.27 5.99 -5.42
N LEU A 180 10.18 5.32 -4.71
CA LEU A 180 9.90 4.48 -3.53
C LEU A 180 10.02 5.26 -2.23
N ASP A 181 9.94 6.59 -2.35
CA ASP A 181 9.88 7.59 -1.31
C ASP A 181 8.82 8.62 -1.75
N SER A 182 8.43 9.57 -0.90
CA SER A 182 7.37 10.53 -1.22
C SER A 182 7.81 11.99 -1.04
N HIS A 183 8.37 12.54 -2.11
CA HIS A 183 8.74 13.96 -2.21
C HIS A 183 8.47 14.52 -3.61
N ASN A 184 7.81 15.67 -3.66
CA ASN A 184 7.69 16.52 -4.83
C ASN A 184 7.92 18.00 -4.45
N ASN A 185 8.16 18.87 -5.43
CA ASN A 185 8.48 20.27 -5.13
C ASN A 185 7.24 21.12 -4.83
N VAL A 186 6.04 20.65 -5.22
CA VAL A 186 4.77 21.35 -4.99
C VAL A 186 4.35 21.32 -3.53
N PHE A 187 4.23 20.13 -2.95
CA PHE A 187 3.73 19.88 -1.58
C PHE A 187 4.86 19.57 -0.60
N GLY A 188 6.02 19.13 -1.08
CA GLY A 188 7.17 18.78 -0.23
C GLY A 188 7.23 17.29 0.12
N ARG A 189 7.91 16.99 1.22
CA ARG A 189 8.21 15.62 1.66
C ARG A 189 7.17 15.10 2.63
N VAL A 190 6.66 13.91 2.36
CA VAL A 190 5.89 13.14 3.34
C VAL A 190 6.84 12.52 4.37
N LEU A 191 6.53 12.67 5.66
CA LEU A 191 7.31 12.10 6.76
C LEU A 191 6.58 10.91 7.37
N ASN A 192 7.35 9.92 7.83
CA ASN A 192 6.82 8.77 8.55
C ASN A 192 6.44 9.16 9.98
N PRO A 193 5.19 8.98 10.43
CA PRO A 193 4.76 9.45 11.74
C PRO A 193 5.34 8.67 12.93
N ALA A 194 5.79 7.43 12.73
CA ALA A 194 6.40 6.62 13.78
C ALA A 194 7.85 7.04 14.06
N ASN A 195 8.54 7.55 13.04
CA ASN A 195 9.87 8.15 13.13
C ASN A 195 10.11 9.08 11.93
N LEU A 196 10.08 10.40 12.15
CA LEU A 196 10.21 11.43 11.11
C LEU A 196 11.51 11.38 10.29
N LYS A 197 12.50 10.56 10.69
CA LYS A 197 13.74 10.33 9.93
C LYS A 197 13.63 9.17 8.93
N LEU A 198 12.62 8.32 9.05
CA LEU A 198 12.34 7.21 8.15
C LEU A 198 11.56 7.69 6.93
N THR A 199 11.74 7.01 5.80
CA THR A 199 10.85 7.23 4.64
C THR A 199 9.42 6.80 4.98
N ALA A 200 8.44 7.54 4.47
CA ALA A 200 7.04 7.12 4.46
C ALA A 200 6.74 6.07 3.35
N GLY A 201 7.74 5.71 2.55
CA GLY A 201 7.60 4.92 1.35
C GLY A 201 7.00 5.72 0.19
N GLY A 202 6.85 5.06 -0.96
CA GLY A 202 6.25 5.66 -2.13
C GLY A 202 5.75 4.62 -3.13
N SER A 203 4.88 4.99 -4.07
CA SER A 203 4.41 6.37 -4.31
C SER A 203 3.15 6.79 -3.56
N SER A 204 2.50 5.91 -2.80
CA SER A 204 1.32 6.26 -1.97
C SER A 204 1.72 6.63 -0.52
N GLY A 205 2.82 7.39 -0.34
CA GLY A 205 3.34 7.69 1.00
C GLY A 205 2.41 8.56 1.85
N GLY A 206 1.66 9.47 1.22
CA GLY A 206 0.63 10.27 1.89
C GLY A 206 -0.47 9.41 2.50
N GLU A 207 -1.00 8.43 1.75
CA GLU A 207 -1.94 7.43 2.29
C GLU A 207 -1.34 6.69 3.49
N GLY A 208 -0.10 6.21 3.36
CA GLY A 208 0.59 5.48 4.43
C GLY A 208 0.71 6.31 5.72
N ALA A 209 1.16 7.55 5.62
CA ALA A 209 1.31 8.44 6.78
C ALA A 209 -0.05 8.84 7.38
N LEU A 210 -1.03 9.20 6.54
CA LEU A 210 -2.35 9.65 6.99
C LEU A 210 -3.12 8.53 7.71
N VAL A 211 -3.14 7.32 7.13
CA VAL A 211 -3.82 6.16 7.72
C VAL A 211 -3.12 5.75 9.01
N ALA A 212 -1.78 5.73 9.07
CA ALA A 212 -1.05 5.42 10.31
C ALA A 212 -1.35 6.41 11.43
N MET A 213 -1.55 7.69 11.10
CA MET A 213 -2.01 8.72 12.02
C MET A 213 -3.52 8.69 12.33
N ARG A 214 -4.27 7.74 11.76
CA ARG A 214 -5.74 7.61 11.88
C ARG A 214 -6.49 8.88 11.43
N GLY A 215 -5.88 9.68 10.54
CA GLY A 215 -6.57 10.78 9.85
C GLY A 215 -7.45 10.28 8.68
N SER A 216 -7.33 9.00 8.35
CA SER A 216 -8.26 8.25 7.52
C SER A 216 -8.36 6.84 8.07
N VAL A 217 -9.55 6.24 8.03
CA VAL A 217 -9.76 4.85 8.47
C VAL A 217 -9.41 3.84 7.36
N LEU A 218 -9.52 4.27 6.10
CA LEU A 218 -9.21 3.49 4.92
C LEU A 218 -8.72 4.44 3.82
N GLY A 219 -7.56 4.11 3.25
CA GLY A 219 -6.95 4.83 2.15
C GLY A 219 -6.95 4.04 0.86
N VAL A 220 -6.97 4.73 -0.29
CA VAL A 220 -6.86 4.09 -1.62
C VAL A 220 -5.58 4.55 -2.30
N GLY A 221 -4.65 3.62 -2.48
CA GLY A 221 -3.40 3.83 -3.20
C GLY A 221 -3.41 3.20 -4.59
N THR A 222 -2.29 3.36 -5.31
CA THR A 222 -2.04 2.67 -6.58
C THR A 222 -0.69 1.97 -6.56
N ASP A 223 -0.53 0.90 -7.36
CA ASP A 223 0.66 0.04 -7.34
C ASP A 223 0.97 -0.51 -8.74
N VAL A 224 2.13 -0.12 -9.28
CA VAL A 224 2.72 -0.66 -10.51
C VAL A 224 4.09 -1.34 -10.27
N GLY A 225 4.64 -1.13 -9.07
CA GLY A 225 5.92 -1.72 -8.66
C GLY A 225 6.08 -1.93 -7.15
N GLY A 226 5.08 -1.61 -6.34
CA GLY A 226 5.14 -1.64 -4.87
C GLY A 226 4.41 -0.50 -4.17
N SER A 227 3.83 0.45 -4.91
CA SER A 227 3.35 1.72 -4.38
C SER A 227 2.15 1.66 -3.41
N ILE A 228 1.51 0.50 -3.22
CA ILE A 228 0.59 0.25 -2.08
C ILE A 228 1.34 -0.41 -0.93
N ARG A 229 2.11 -1.46 -1.25
CA ARG A 229 2.78 -2.34 -0.29
C ARG A 229 3.93 -1.67 0.47
N ILE A 230 4.72 -0.85 -0.22
CA ILE A 230 5.88 -0.15 0.35
C ILE A 230 5.43 0.92 1.36
N PRO A 231 4.52 1.86 1.04
CA PRO A 231 3.98 2.76 2.06
C PRO A 231 3.32 2.03 3.23
N ALA A 232 2.59 0.94 2.97
CA ALA A 232 2.01 0.14 4.04
C ALA A 232 3.10 -0.45 4.95
N MET A 233 4.18 -0.99 4.39
CA MET A 233 5.33 -1.50 5.16
C MET A 233 5.98 -0.39 5.99
N CYS A 234 6.27 0.74 5.37
CA CYS A 234 6.96 1.84 6.01
C CYS A 234 6.21 2.34 7.25
N ASN A 235 4.87 2.36 7.17
CA ASN A 235 4.00 2.93 8.20
C ASN A 235 3.31 1.87 9.09
N GLY A 236 3.66 0.59 8.96
CA GLY A 236 3.13 -0.49 9.80
C GLY A 236 1.66 -0.83 9.57
N LEU A 237 1.20 -0.76 8.31
CA LEU A 237 -0.19 -0.95 7.89
C LEU A 237 -0.37 -2.20 7.02
N VAL A 238 -1.63 -2.60 6.84
CA VAL A 238 -2.02 -3.56 5.81
C VAL A 238 -2.22 -2.80 4.51
N GLY A 239 -1.64 -3.29 3.41
CA GLY A 239 -1.83 -2.72 2.08
C GLY A 239 -1.96 -3.83 1.07
N VAL A 240 -3.01 -3.81 0.24
CA VAL A 240 -3.34 -4.91 -0.67
C VAL A 240 -3.31 -4.44 -2.11
N LYS A 241 -2.36 -4.99 -2.88
CA LYS A 241 -2.32 -4.88 -4.33
C LYS A 241 -3.14 -6.03 -4.93
N PRO A 242 -4.26 -5.77 -5.62
CA PRO A 242 -4.97 -6.83 -6.34
C PRO A 242 -4.29 -7.21 -7.65
N SER A 243 -4.78 -8.25 -8.32
CA SER A 243 -4.56 -8.44 -9.76
C SER A 243 -5.22 -7.30 -10.56
N HIS A 244 -4.67 -7.04 -11.73
CA HIS A 244 -5.23 -6.11 -12.70
C HIS A 244 -6.68 -6.47 -13.03
N GLY A 245 -7.55 -5.49 -13.31
CA GLY A 245 -8.96 -5.72 -13.63
C GLY A 245 -9.85 -6.19 -12.47
N ARG A 246 -9.37 -6.18 -11.22
CA ARG A 246 -10.20 -6.44 -10.03
C ARG A 246 -10.87 -5.20 -9.47
N ILE A 247 -10.16 -4.07 -9.54
CA ILE A 247 -10.60 -2.77 -9.06
C ILE A 247 -10.43 -1.80 -10.24
N PRO A 248 -11.42 -0.94 -10.51
CA PRO A 248 -11.34 0.05 -11.58
C PRO A 248 -10.11 0.94 -11.44
N TYR A 249 -9.49 1.23 -12.58
CA TYR A 249 -8.33 2.11 -12.66
C TYR A 249 -8.56 3.28 -13.64
N SER A 250 -9.54 3.17 -14.54
CA SER A 250 -9.81 4.15 -15.59
C SER A 250 -10.06 5.57 -15.05
N GLY A 251 -9.66 6.56 -15.87
CA GLY A 251 -9.87 7.98 -15.58
C GLY A 251 -8.90 8.57 -14.55
N GLN A 252 -7.78 7.92 -14.23
CA GLN A 252 -6.74 8.49 -13.36
C GLN A 252 -5.75 9.38 -14.12
N GLU A 253 -5.05 10.26 -13.38
CA GLU A 253 -3.86 10.95 -13.87
C GLU A 253 -2.61 10.12 -13.56
N ASN A 254 -1.82 9.80 -14.59
CA ASN A 254 -0.64 8.95 -14.44
C ASN A 254 0.65 9.59 -14.99
N GLY A 255 0.58 10.79 -15.57
CA GLY A 255 1.76 11.51 -16.06
C GLY A 255 2.37 10.91 -17.32
N SER A 256 1.61 10.10 -18.05
CA SER A 256 2.01 9.45 -19.30
C SER A 256 1.01 9.76 -20.41
N LEU A 257 1.42 9.59 -21.67
CA LEU A 257 0.50 9.68 -22.80
C LEU A 257 -0.56 8.58 -22.69
N GLN A 258 -1.80 8.90 -23.08
CA GLN A 258 -2.90 7.92 -23.11
C GLN A 258 -2.50 6.67 -23.93
N GLY A 259 -2.81 5.49 -23.38
CA GLY A 259 -2.47 4.21 -23.99
C GLY A 259 -1.06 3.67 -23.68
N THR A 260 -0.15 4.46 -23.11
CA THR A 260 1.23 4.02 -22.77
C THR A 260 1.24 2.82 -21.82
N GLU A 261 0.35 2.82 -20.82
CA GLU A 261 0.25 1.77 -19.82
C GLU A 261 -0.11 0.40 -20.41
N ALA A 262 -0.86 0.37 -21.52
CA ALA A 262 -1.21 -0.87 -22.21
C ALA A 262 0.02 -1.58 -22.82
N LEU A 263 1.12 -0.86 -23.01
CA LEU A 263 2.38 -1.39 -23.54
C LEU A 263 3.31 -1.96 -22.46
N GLY A 264 3.09 -1.61 -21.19
CA GLY A 264 4.00 -1.90 -20.07
C GLY A 264 3.45 -2.89 -19.05
N ILE A 265 3.81 -2.65 -17.78
CA ILE A 265 3.15 -3.26 -16.62
C ILE A 265 2.00 -2.35 -16.22
N ARG A 266 0.81 -2.94 -16.10
CA ARG A 266 -0.40 -2.19 -15.73
C ARG A 266 -0.43 -1.92 -14.23
N SER A 267 -0.86 -0.73 -13.87
CA SER A 267 -1.09 -0.30 -12.50
C SER A 267 -2.43 -0.84 -12.01
N VAL A 268 -2.55 -0.91 -10.69
CA VAL A 268 -3.80 -1.26 -10.01
C VAL A 268 -4.08 -0.30 -8.88
N ALA A 269 -5.35 -0.18 -8.48
CA ALA A 269 -5.78 0.52 -7.28
C ALA A 269 -6.11 -0.50 -6.16
N GLY A 270 -5.88 -0.14 -4.91
CA GLY A 270 -6.16 -1.01 -3.78
C GLY A 270 -6.05 -0.34 -2.42
N PRO A 271 -6.56 -1.00 -1.36
CA PRO A 271 -6.72 -0.38 -0.05
C PRO A 271 -5.43 -0.40 0.79
N ILE A 272 -5.28 0.61 1.63
CA ILE A 272 -4.33 0.70 2.75
C ILE A 272 -5.16 0.94 4.02
N ALA A 273 -5.01 0.09 5.04
CA ALA A 273 -5.79 0.16 6.27
C ALA A 273 -5.03 -0.43 7.48
N HIS A 274 -5.60 -0.29 8.68
CA HIS A 274 -5.04 -0.90 9.90
C HIS A 274 -5.31 -2.41 9.98
N THR A 275 -6.36 -2.89 9.32
CA THR A 275 -6.80 -4.28 9.46
C THR A 275 -7.06 -4.95 8.11
N VAL A 276 -6.86 -6.27 8.07
CA VAL A 276 -7.17 -7.11 6.90
C VAL A 276 -8.65 -7.03 6.53
N ARG A 277 -9.53 -6.98 7.53
CA ARG A 277 -10.99 -6.93 7.31
C ARG A 277 -11.47 -5.60 6.74
N ASP A 278 -10.78 -4.50 6.98
CA ASP A 278 -11.08 -3.21 6.33
C ASP A 278 -10.66 -3.24 4.85
N CYS A 279 -9.54 -3.89 4.52
CA CYS A 279 -9.20 -4.16 3.14
C CYS A 279 -10.25 -5.06 2.47
N GLU A 280 -10.75 -6.09 3.16
CA GLU A 280 -11.83 -6.95 2.67
C GLU A 280 -13.15 -6.18 2.47
N LEU A 281 -13.51 -5.27 3.39
CA LEU A 281 -14.66 -4.38 3.21
C LEU A 281 -14.55 -3.59 1.89
N PHE A 282 -13.38 -3.04 1.57
CA PHE A 282 -13.16 -2.34 0.31
C PHE A 282 -13.34 -3.25 -0.91
N PHE A 283 -12.71 -4.43 -0.93
CA PHE A 283 -12.86 -5.37 -2.04
C PHE A 283 -14.29 -5.84 -2.23
N LYS A 284 -15.01 -6.10 -1.13
CA LYS A 284 -16.42 -6.49 -1.17
C LYS A 284 -17.29 -5.36 -1.69
N ALA A 285 -17.12 -4.15 -1.16
CA ALA A 285 -17.92 -2.99 -1.54
C ALA A 285 -17.75 -2.62 -3.02
N ILE A 286 -16.54 -2.70 -3.56
CA ILE A 286 -16.28 -2.43 -4.97
C ILE A 286 -16.69 -3.61 -5.85
N GLY A 287 -16.26 -4.84 -5.51
CA GLY A 287 -16.52 -6.02 -6.33
C GLY A 287 -18.00 -6.35 -6.49
N ASP A 288 -18.80 -6.18 -5.43
CA ASP A 288 -20.25 -6.41 -5.48
C ASP A 288 -21.01 -5.24 -6.12
N HIS A 289 -20.33 -4.12 -6.45
CA HIS A 289 -20.89 -2.95 -7.14
C HIS A 289 -20.59 -2.95 -8.64
N GLU A 290 -20.36 -4.14 -9.21
CA GLU A 290 -20.23 -4.38 -10.66
C GLU A 290 -19.21 -3.47 -11.38
N PRO A 291 -17.92 -3.50 -10.98
CA PRO A 291 -16.92 -2.54 -11.47
C PRO A 291 -16.72 -2.53 -13.00
N TRP A 292 -17.06 -3.62 -13.68
CA TRP A 292 -17.02 -3.74 -15.15
C TRP A 292 -18.00 -2.82 -15.88
N VAL A 293 -19.00 -2.26 -15.20
CA VAL A 293 -19.89 -1.23 -15.77
C VAL A 293 -19.22 0.15 -15.82
N PHE A 294 -18.20 0.37 -14.99
CA PHE A 294 -17.47 1.63 -14.88
C PHE A 294 -16.12 1.62 -15.60
N ASP A 295 -15.51 0.43 -15.74
CA ASP A 295 -14.20 0.26 -16.37
C ASP A 295 -14.19 -1.01 -17.23
N PRO A 296 -14.00 -0.89 -18.57
CA PRO A 296 -14.02 -2.03 -19.47
C PRO A 296 -12.86 -3.02 -19.26
N GLU A 297 -11.83 -2.65 -18.49
CA GLU A 297 -10.73 -3.55 -18.13
C GLU A 297 -11.04 -4.39 -16.88
N CYS A 298 -12.15 -4.14 -16.20
CA CYS A 298 -12.55 -4.93 -15.04
C CYS A 298 -13.22 -6.25 -15.44
N ASP A 299 -12.87 -7.32 -14.72
CA ASP A 299 -13.50 -8.63 -14.92
C ASP A 299 -14.95 -8.60 -14.43
N PRO A 300 -15.89 -9.24 -15.15
CA PRO A 300 -17.28 -9.39 -14.71
C PRO A 300 -17.43 -10.46 -13.63
N GLN A 301 -16.86 -10.21 -12.45
CA GLN A 301 -16.90 -11.12 -11.30
C GLN A 301 -17.04 -10.36 -9.98
N THR A 302 -18.11 -10.65 -9.24
CA THR A 302 -18.37 -10.12 -7.89
C THR A 302 -17.43 -10.72 -6.84
N TRP A 303 -17.38 -10.12 -5.63
CA TRP A 303 -16.58 -10.65 -4.52
C TRP A 303 -17.04 -12.06 -4.10
N GLU A 304 -18.35 -12.29 -4.09
CA GLU A 304 -18.92 -13.61 -3.76
C GLU A 304 -18.61 -14.68 -4.80
N GLN A 305 -18.53 -14.32 -6.08
CA GLN A 305 -18.18 -15.26 -7.14
C GLN A 305 -16.69 -15.68 -7.14
N GLN A 306 -15.81 -14.97 -6.43
CA GLN A 306 -14.39 -15.36 -6.34
C GLN A 306 -14.18 -16.70 -5.61
N ILE A 307 -15.15 -17.18 -4.82
CA ILE A 307 -15.03 -18.43 -4.03
C ILE A 307 -15.00 -19.69 -4.90
N VAL A 308 -15.46 -19.66 -6.15
CA VAL A 308 -16.01 -20.87 -6.79
C VAL A 308 -14.96 -21.88 -7.31
N ARG A 309 -13.64 -21.65 -7.21
CA ARG A 309 -12.65 -22.59 -7.82
C ARG A 309 -11.45 -23.06 -6.97
N SER A 310 -11.22 -22.57 -5.76
CA SER A 310 -10.13 -23.09 -4.91
C SER A 310 -10.41 -23.06 -3.41
N ALA A 311 -10.78 -24.23 -2.88
CA ALA A 311 -10.33 -24.75 -1.57
C ALA A 311 -10.60 -23.98 -0.27
N LEU A 312 -11.54 -23.03 -0.22
CA LEU A 312 -12.07 -22.51 1.05
C LEU A 312 -13.60 -22.45 0.98
N ARG A 313 -14.25 -23.60 0.80
CA ARG A 313 -15.69 -23.69 1.06
C ARG A 313 -15.92 -23.55 2.56
N THR A 314 -17.03 -22.89 2.91
CA THR A 314 -17.71 -23.08 4.19
C THR A 314 -17.77 -24.59 4.48
N PRO A 315 -17.44 -25.01 5.71
CA PRO A 315 -17.04 -26.38 5.96
C PRO A 315 -18.19 -27.35 5.69
N SER A 316 -18.02 -28.19 4.68
CA SER A 316 -18.60 -29.52 4.68
C SER A 316 -17.81 -30.37 5.69
N LEU A 317 -18.45 -31.36 6.31
CA LEU A 317 -17.88 -32.25 7.34
C LEU A 317 -16.54 -32.91 6.94
N SER A 318 -16.16 -32.93 5.65
CA SER A 318 -14.87 -33.42 5.14
C SER A 318 -13.75 -32.37 5.02
N ASP A 319 -14.06 -31.07 5.02
CA ASP A 319 -13.11 -29.97 4.73
C ASP A 319 -12.45 -29.39 6.00
N HIS A 320 -12.95 -29.73 7.18
CA HIS A 320 -12.38 -29.33 8.49
C HIS A 320 -10.95 -29.83 8.74
N MET A 321 -10.42 -30.70 7.88
CA MET A 321 -9.10 -31.32 8.01
C MET A 321 -8.04 -30.73 7.07
N ARG A 322 -8.42 -29.85 6.12
CA ARG A 322 -7.44 -29.27 5.18
C ARG A 322 -6.65 -28.14 5.85
N ARG A 323 -5.35 -28.36 6.03
CA ARG A 323 -4.41 -27.33 6.51
C ARG A 323 -4.21 -26.24 5.45
N LEU A 324 -4.12 -24.98 5.87
CA LEU A 324 -3.67 -23.88 5.01
C LEU A 324 -2.19 -24.12 4.65
N ARG A 325 -1.87 -24.24 3.37
CA ARG A 325 -0.50 -24.49 2.91
C ARG A 325 0.21 -23.18 2.57
N VAL A 326 1.26 -22.87 3.31
CA VAL A 326 2.00 -21.61 3.26
C VAL A 326 3.44 -21.86 2.84
N GLY A 327 3.83 -21.31 1.70
CA GLY A 327 5.20 -21.32 1.23
C GLY A 327 6.03 -20.24 1.92
N ILE A 328 7.29 -20.51 2.21
CA ILE A 328 8.25 -19.52 2.71
C ILE A 328 9.33 -19.30 1.66
N VAL A 329 9.38 -18.08 1.10
CA VAL A 329 10.42 -17.64 0.18
C VAL A 329 11.37 -16.71 0.93
N LYS A 330 12.65 -17.06 0.98
CA LYS A 330 13.65 -16.33 1.77
C LYS A 330 14.28 -15.15 1.01
N THR A 331 14.40 -15.25 -0.31
CA THR A 331 15.12 -14.26 -1.14
C THR A 331 14.55 -14.20 -2.55
N ASP A 332 14.71 -13.07 -3.23
CA ASP A 332 14.42 -12.90 -4.65
C ASP A 332 15.59 -13.29 -5.58
N GLY A 333 16.76 -13.60 -4.99
CA GLY A 333 17.98 -13.93 -5.73
C GLY A 333 18.72 -12.72 -6.33
N ILE A 334 18.29 -11.49 -6.02
CA ILE A 334 18.90 -10.24 -6.51
C ILE A 334 19.56 -9.49 -5.37
N THR A 335 18.86 -9.35 -4.24
CA THR A 335 19.36 -8.65 -3.04
C THR A 335 19.10 -9.48 -1.80
N THR A 336 20.16 -9.78 -1.06
CA THR A 336 20.09 -10.58 0.17
C THR A 336 19.38 -9.78 1.25
N PRO A 337 18.35 -10.32 1.93
CA PRO A 337 17.75 -9.65 3.06
C PRO A 337 18.75 -9.42 4.19
N LEU A 338 18.66 -8.29 4.87
CA LEU A 338 19.44 -7.94 6.06
C LEU A 338 19.04 -8.83 7.25
N PRO A 339 19.90 -8.97 8.28
CA PRO A 339 19.65 -9.87 9.40
C PRO A 339 18.26 -9.76 10.05
N PRO A 340 17.68 -8.56 10.30
CA PRO A 340 16.32 -8.44 10.86
C PRO A 340 15.24 -9.09 9.99
N ILE A 341 15.39 -9.00 8.66
CA ILE A 341 14.42 -9.52 7.70
C ILE A 341 14.54 -11.04 7.62
N GLN A 342 15.77 -11.58 7.63
CA GLN A 342 15.97 -13.03 7.71
C GLN A 342 15.39 -13.59 9.01
N ALA A 343 15.68 -12.93 10.14
CA ALA A 343 15.20 -13.34 11.45
C ALA A 343 13.66 -13.36 11.54
N VAL A 344 12.97 -12.30 11.07
CA VAL A 344 11.50 -12.27 11.13
C VAL A 344 10.85 -13.32 10.22
N VAL A 345 11.43 -13.62 9.05
CA VAL A 345 10.94 -14.70 8.18
C VAL A 345 11.09 -16.07 8.86
N GLU A 346 12.19 -16.30 9.58
CA GLU A 346 12.42 -17.52 10.33
C GLU A 346 11.52 -17.62 11.57
N GLU A 347 11.30 -16.53 12.30
CA GLU A 347 10.33 -16.44 13.40
C GLU A 347 8.92 -16.81 12.92
N ILE A 348 8.49 -16.29 11.77
CA ILE A 348 7.20 -16.60 11.15
C ILE A 348 7.13 -18.09 10.81
N SER A 349 8.11 -18.61 10.06
CA SER A 349 8.17 -20.02 9.66
C SER A 349 8.04 -20.95 10.88
N ASN A 350 8.82 -20.70 11.92
CA ASN A 350 8.81 -21.50 13.15
C ASN A 350 7.52 -21.38 13.96
N THR A 351 6.89 -20.20 13.96
CA THR A 351 5.61 -19.98 14.63
C THR A 351 4.50 -20.73 13.91
N LEU A 352 4.42 -20.59 12.58
CA LEU A 352 3.38 -21.24 11.78
C LEU A 352 3.49 -22.77 11.78
N LYS A 353 4.71 -23.33 11.81
CA LYS A 353 4.93 -24.79 11.91
C LYS A 353 4.31 -25.43 13.16
N ARG A 354 4.11 -24.65 14.24
CA ARG A 354 3.51 -25.13 15.50
C ARG A 354 1.98 -25.17 15.46
N ILE A 355 1.35 -24.66 14.39
CA ILE A 355 -0.09 -24.54 14.30
C ILE A 355 -0.62 -25.70 13.48
N ALA A 356 -1.40 -26.58 14.11
CA ALA A 356 -1.94 -27.78 13.46
C ALA A 356 -2.73 -27.47 12.17
N ALA A 357 -3.43 -26.34 12.12
CA ALA A 357 -4.21 -25.91 10.95
C ALA A 357 -3.37 -25.32 9.79
N ILE A 358 -2.05 -25.20 9.92
CA ILE A 358 -1.17 -24.59 8.92
C ILE A 358 -0.02 -25.54 8.58
N GLU A 359 0.17 -25.82 7.29
CA GLU A 359 1.32 -26.55 6.77
C GLU A 359 2.31 -25.54 6.17
N VAL A 360 3.54 -25.54 6.64
CA VAL A 360 4.60 -24.66 6.13
C VAL A 360 5.51 -25.46 5.21
N VAL A 361 5.72 -24.97 3.99
CA VAL A 361 6.66 -25.56 3.02
C VAL A 361 7.75 -24.56 2.67
N GLU A 362 8.98 -25.05 2.49
CA GLU A 362 10.04 -24.23 1.91
C GLU A 362 9.82 -24.11 0.42
N LEU A 363 9.81 -22.88 -0.09
CA LEU A 363 9.52 -22.57 -1.49
C LEU A 363 10.74 -21.88 -2.11
N ASP A 364 11.52 -22.61 -2.91
CA ASP A 364 12.67 -22.04 -3.61
C ASP A 364 12.29 -21.62 -5.02
N VAL A 365 11.92 -20.35 -5.17
CA VAL A 365 11.59 -19.72 -6.46
C VAL A 365 12.66 -18.71 -6.89
N THR A 366 13.86 -18.80 -6.31
CA THR A 366 14.96 -17.86 -6.54
C THR A 366 15.34 -17.78 -8.03
N SER A 367 15.39 -18.94 -8.69
CA SER A 367 15.69 -19.03 -10.13
C SER A 367 14.64 -18.35 -11.01
N LEU A 368 13.39 -18.23 -10.56
CA LEU A 368 12.33 -17.55 -11.29
C LEU A 368 12.26 -16.06 -10.95
N LEU A 369 12.30 -15.70 -9.66
CA LEU A 369 12.22 -14.30 -9.20
C LEU A 369 13.39 -13.45 -9.72
N SER A 370 14.60 -14.00 -9.77
CA SER A 370 15.78 -13.30 -10.29
C SER A 370 15.64 -12.86 -11.76
N GLN A 371 14.77 -13.52 -12.54
CA GLN A 371 14.50 -13.15 -13.94
C GLN A 371 13.50 -11.98 -14.06
N CYS A 372 12.65 -11.75 -13.05
CA CYS A 372 11.57 -10.76 -13.11
C CYS A 372 12.10 -9.34 -13.31
N GLN A 373 13.14 -8.95 -12.57
CA GLN A 373 13.54 -7.54 -12.49
C GLN A 373 14.00 -6.96 -13.82
N THR A 374 14.70 -7.73 -14.65
CA THR A 374 15.16 -7.27 -15.96
C THR A 374 14.00 -7.01 -16.91
N ILE A 375 12.98 -7.89 -16.90
CA ILE A 375 11.78 -7.73 -17.71
C ILE A 375 10.97 -6.53 -17.21
N ALA A 376 10.78 -6.42 -15.89
CA ALA A 376 10.06 -5.31 -15.27
C ALA A 376 10.71 -3.95 -15.61
N ASN A 377 12.04 -3.83 -15.48
CA ASN A 377 12.76 -2.61 -15.86
C ASN A 377 12.56 -2.23 -17.33
N GLY A 378 12.52 -3.22 -18.24
CA GLY A 378 12.22 -2.98 -19.65
C GLY A 378 10.81 -2.41 -19.84
N LEU A 379 9.81 -3.04 -19.21
CA LEU A 379 8.40 -2.63 -19.34
C LEU A 379 8.05 -1.33 -18.60
N PHE A 380 8.80 -0.95 -17.56
CA PHE A 380 8.67 0.38 -16.94
C PHE A 380 9.24 1.51 -17.81
N GLY A 381 10.16 1.19 -18.72
CA GLY A 381 10.88 2.16 -19.55
C GLY A 381 10.32 2.34 -20.96
N VAL A 382 9.07 1.94 -21.22
CA VAL A 382 8.48 1.91 -22.58
C VAL A 382 8.52 3.27 -23.28
N ASP A 383 8.24 4.36 -22.55
CA ASP A 383 8.18 5.73 -23.05
C ASP A 383 9.47 6.54 -22.81
N GLY A 384 10.53 5.88 -22.32
CA GLY A 384 11.80 6.51 -22.03
C GLY A 384 11.73 7.65 -21.01
N ALA A 385 10.67 7.72 -20.18
CA ALA A 385 10.37 8.81 -19.27
C ALA A 385 10.18 10.18 -19.95
N ASN A 386 9.92 10.24 -21.25
CA ASN A 386 9.90 11.51 -21.98
C ASN A 386 8.79 12.45 -21.50
N THR A 387 7.56 11.97 -21.38
CA THR A 387 6.43 12.77 -20.86
C THR A 387 6.70 13.28 -19.44
N ALA A 388 7.31 12.45 -18.60
CA ALA A 388 7.65 12.83 -17.24
C ALA A 388 8.62 14.03 -17.21
N PHE A 389 9.59 14.10 -18.13
CA PHE A 389 10.48 15.25 -18.26
C PHE A 389 9.81 16.44 -18.95
N ASP A 390 8.96 16.23 -19.95
CA ASP A 390 8.21 17.31 -20.62
C ASP A 390 7.37 18.09 -19.58
N LEU A 391 6.71 17.36 -18.66
CA LEU A 391 5.94 17.94 -17.57
C LEU A 391 6.80 18.74 -16.58
N MET A 392 8.03 18.31 -16.29
CA MET A 392 8.96 19.08 -15.43
C MET A 392 9.46 20.33 -16.15
N GLU A 393 9.91 20.19 -17.39
CA GLU A 393 10.49 21.25 -18.21
C GLU A 393 9.49 22.39 -18.47
N ALA A 394 8.19 22.07 -18.63
CA ALA A 394 7.11 23.04 -18.80
C ALA A 394 7.03 24.11 -17.70
N THR A 395 7.60 23.87 -16.52
CA THR A 395 7.64 24.87 -15.43
C THR A 395 9.04 25.08 -14.83
N SER A 396 10.08 24.56 -15.51
CA SER A 396 11.45 24.49 -15.02
C SER A 396 11.54 23.84 -13.63
N GLU A 397 10.78 22.78 -13.40
CA GLU A 397 10.75 22.05 -12.13
C GLU A 397 12.00 21.15 -11.99
N PRO A 398 12.75 21.25 -10.87
CA PRO A 398 13.90 20.38 -10.65
C PRO A 398 13.46 18.96 -10.30
N ILE A 399 14.23 17.97 -10.76
CA ILE A 399 14.02 16.58 -10.39
C ILE A 399 14.20 16.35 -8.89
N SER A 400 13.38 15.50 -8.27
CA SER A 400 13.48 15.20 -6.84
C SER A 400 14.82 14.54 -6.49
N PRO A 401 15.34 14.72 -5.25
CA PRO A 401 16.63 14.18 -4.85
C PRO A 401 16.79 12.67 -5.11
N TRP A 402 15.77 11.88 -4.78
CA TRP A 402 15.80 10.42 -5.00
C TRP A 402 15.86 10.04 -6.49
N LEU A 403 15.09 10.73 -7.34
CA LEU A 403 15.02 10.47 -8.78
C LEU A 403 16.26 10.99 -9.54
N SER A 404 16.95 12.00 -9.00
CA SER A 404 18.08 12.67 -9.64
C SER A 404 19.22 11.75 -10.09
N LYS A 405 19.33 10.53 -9.56
CA LYS A 405 20.34 9.52 -9.97
C LYS A 405 19.74 8.29 -10.65
N ARG A 406 18.41 8.22 -10.77
CA ARG A 406 17.67 7.01 -11.15
C ARG A 406 16.83 7.18 -12.42
N LEU A 407 16.40 8.40 -12.71
CA LEU A 407 15.54 8.70 -13.86
C LEU A 407 16.28 9.58 -14.88
N ARG A 408 16.25 9.18 -16.15
CA ARG A 408 16.86 9.90 -17.29
C ARG A 408 15.99 9.71 -18.51
N ARG A 409 15.90 10.72 -19.38
CA ARG A 409 15.32 10.56 -20.71
C ARG A 409 16.06 9.47 -21.48
N LYS A 410 15.31 8.62 -22.17
CA LYS A 410 15.80 7.60 -23.09
C LYS A 410 14.95 7.60 -24.35
N ALA A 411 15.44 6.96 -25.40
CA ALA A 411 14.60 6.68 -26.56
C ALA A 411 13.44 5.75 -26.16
N ASN A 412 12.26 5.98 -26.74
CA ASN A 412 11.12 5.08 -26.60
C ASN A 412 11.51 3.68 -27.08
N LEU A 413 10.94 2.66 -26.44
CA LEU A 413 11.11 1.30 -26.93
C LEU A 413 10.35 1.11 -28.24
N THR A 414 10.96 0.34 -29.16
CA THR A 414 10.29 -0.06 -30.40
C THR A 414 9.22 -1.10 -30.11
N ALA A 415 8.19 -1.17 -30.96
CA ALA A 415 7.15 -2.19 -30.85
C ALA A 415 7.71 -3.63 -30.81
N GLU A 416 8.81 -3.89 -31.53
CA GLU A 416 9.50 -5.18 -31.50
C GLU A 416 10.12 -5.49 -30.14
N LYS A 417 10.81 -4.54 -29.50
CA LYS A 417 11.36 -4.72 -28.15
C LYS A 417 10.26 -4.91 -27.11
N ILE A 418 9.16 -4.16 -27.24
CA ILE A 418 8.00 -4.30 -26.36
C ILE A 418 7.40 -5.70 -26.52
N ARG A 419 7.20 -6.17 -27.75
CA ARG A 419 6.69 -7.51 -28.05
C ARG A 419 7.57 -8.61 -27.45
N ASP A 420 8.89 -8.49 -27.55
CA ASP A 420 9.83 -9.44 -26.91
C ASP A 420 9.69 -9.46 -25.39
N LEU A 421 9.67 -8.28 -24.75
CA LEU A 421 9.49 -8.17 -23.30
C LEU A 421 8.16 -8.78 -22.84
N GLN A 422 7.08 -8.54 -23.59
CA GLN A 422 5.77 -9.11 -23.32
C GLN A 422 5.76 -10.64 -23.47
N ALA A 423 6.41 -11.17 -24.52
CA ALA A 423 6.55 -12.61 -24.72
C ALA A 423 7.34 -13.27 -23.57
N ARG A 424 8.43 -12.65 -23.13
CA ARG A 424 9.24 -13.11 -21.99
C ARG A 424 8.49 -13.05 -20.68
N ARG A 425 7.69 -12.00 -20.44
CA ARG A 425 6.79 -11.90 -19.29
C ARG A 425 5.81 -13.08 -19.29
N ASN A 426 5.14 -13.32 -20.41
CA ASN A 426 4.14 -14.40 -20.53
C ASN A 426 4.78 -15.77 -20.30
N ALA A 427 5.95 -16.04 -20.90
CA ALA A 427 6.68 -17.28 -20.67
C ALA A 427 7.06 -17.48 -19.19
N LEU A 428 7.47 -16.41 -18.51
CA LEU A 428 7.78 -16.46 -17.08
C LEU A 428 6.51 -16.69 -16.24
N GLN A 429 5.41 -16.00 -16.52
CA GLN A 429 4.12 -16.22 -15.86
C GLN A 429 3.65 -17.68 -15.99
N THR A 430 3.81 -18.29 -17.17
CA THR A 430 3.48 -19.70 -17.39
C THR A 430 4.31 -20.62 -16.49
N ARG A 431 5.63 -20.39 -16.39
CA ARG A 431 6.51 -21.18 -15.50
C ARG A 431 6.15 -21.00 -14.02
N PHE A 432 5.71 -19.80 -13.63
CA PHE A 432 5.24 -19.54 -12.27
C PHE A 432 3.98 -20.34 -11.91
N LEU A 433 3.24 -20.93 -12.86
CA LEU A 433 2.11 -21.82 -12.53
C LEU A 433 2.58 -23.08 -11.78
N ASP A 434 3.82 -23.51 -12.00
CA ASP A 434 4.38 -24.71 -11.38
C ASP A 434 4.68 -24.52 -9.89
N ILE A 435 4.90 -23.28 -9.42
CA ILE A 435 5.16 -23.04 -7.98
C ILE A 435 3.94 -23.40 -7.13
N TRP A 436 2.74 -23.34 -7.70
CA TRP A 436 1.49 -23.58 -6.99
C TRP A 436 1.17 -25.06 -6.81
N ARG A 437 1.97 -25.97 -7.37
CA ARG A 437 1.76 -27.42 -7.31
C ARG A 437 3.03 -28.13 -6.83
N SER A 438 2.90 -29.16 -5.99
CA SER A 438 4.06 -29.89 -5.46
C SER A 438 4.86 -30.63 -6.54
N ASP A 439 4.18 -31.09 -7.59
CA ASP A 439 4.80 -31.74 -8.75
C ASP A 439 5.51 -30.75 -9.69
N GLY A 440 5.39 -29.44 -9.46
CA GLY A 440 6.11 -28.40 -10.20
C GLY A 440 7.59 -28.27 -9.84
N GLY A 441 8.07 -28.96 -8.80
CA GLY A 441 9.49 -29.07 -8.46
C GLY A 441 10.08 -27.92 -7.64
N TYR A 442 9.25 -26.97 -7.17
CA TYR A 442 9.69 -25.80 -6.39
C TYR A 442 9.52 -25.95 -4.87
N TRP A 443 8.77 -26.98 -4.44
CA TRP A 443 8.61 -27.38 -3.04
C TRP A 443 8.26 -28.86 -3.01
N LYS A 444 8.63 -29.54 -1.92
CA LYS A 444 8.49 -30.99 -1.80
C LYS A 444 7.22 -31.38 -1.06
N ASP A 445 6.72 -32.55 -1.43
CA ASP A 445 5.59 -33.20 -0.82
C ASP A 445 5.92 -34.67 -0.54
N ASP A 446 5.80 -35.08 0.72
CA ASP A 446 6.12 -36.43 1.16
C ASP A 446 4.96 -37.44 0.93
N THR A 447 3.80 -36.97 0.43
CA THR A 447 2.56 -37.77 0.37
C THR A 447 2.22 -38.38 -1.00
N GLY A 448 3.08 -38.19 -2.01
CA GLY A 448 2.99 -38.87 -3.31
C GLY A 448 1.87 -38.42 -4.27
N SER A 449 1.03 -37.45 -3.88
CA SER A 449 -0.02 -36.86 -4.75
C SER A 449 0.25 -35.38 -5.02
N ALA A 450 -0.15 -34.86 -6.18
CA ALA A 450 0.04 -33.44 -6.49
C ALA A 450 -0.87 -32.57 -5.61
N ARG A 451 -0.27 -31.82 -4.66
CA ARG A 451 -0.95 -30.91 -3.74
C ARG A 451 -0.75 -29.46 -4.18
N LYS A 452 -1.67 -28.58 -3.77
CA LYS A 452 -1.67 -27.15 -4.14
C LYS A 452 -1.19 -26.25 -3.01
N LEU A 453 -0.37 -25.26 -3.33
CA LEU A 453 -0.02 -24.16 -2.44
C LEU A 453 -1.18 -23.16 -2.38
N ASP A 454 -1.50 -22.60 -1.21
CA ASP A 454 -2.56 -21.61 -1.08
C ASP A 454 -2.02 -20.18 -1.19
N VAL A 455 -0.95 -19.91 -0.43
CA VAL A 455 -0.23 -18.64 -0.41
C VAL A 455 1.25 -18.89 -0.16
N PHE A 456 2.08 -17.88 -0.42
CA PHE A 456 3.43 -17.83 0.11
C PHE A 456 3.74 -16.48 0.76
N ILE A 457 4.68 -16.52 1.69
CA ILE A 457 5.22 -15.36 2.40
C ILE A 457 6.62 -15.09 1.86
N CYS A 458 6.92 -13.82 1.58
CA CYS A 458 8.27 -13.38 1.24
C CYS A 458 8.56 -11.98 1.82
N PRO A 459 9.84 -11.56 1.88
CA PRO A 459 10.18 -10.19 2.23
C PRO A 459 9.53 -9.16 1.28
N ILE A 460 9.14 -7.99 1.81
CA ILE A 460 8.72 -6.83 0.99
C ILE A 460 9.93 -6.05 0.47
N ALA A 461 10.97 -6.02 1.28
CA ALA A 461 12.23 -5.36 1.01
C ALA A 461 13.35 -6.17 1.67
N PRO A 462 14.59 -6.04 1.18
CA PRO A 462 15.72 -6.70 1.79
C PRO A 462 16.20 -5.99 3.08
N HIS A 463 15.52 -4.94 3.56
CA HIS A 463 15.92 -4.17 4.74
C HIS A 463 14.68 -3.73 5.55
N PRO A 464 14.81 -3.39 6.85
CA PRO A 464 13.78 -2.62 7.56
C PRO A 464 13.57 -1.25 6.90
N THR A 465 12.51 -0.53 7.26
CA THR A 465 12.27 0.82 6.71
C THR A 465 13.50 1.72 6.88
N PRO A 466 14.15 2.17 5.79
CA PRO A 466 15.39 2.94 5.89
C PRO A 466 15.11 4.42 6.09
N ALA A 467 16.18 5.20 6.29
CA ALA A 467 16.10 6.65 6.29
C ALA A 467 15.50 7.20 4.98
N VAL A 468 15.01 8.44 5.04
CA VAL A 468 14.62 9.25 3.88
C VAL A 468 15.67 9.15 2.75
N ASP A 469 15.20 9.09 1.51
CA ASP A 469 15.97 8.97 0.27
C ASP A 469 16.90 7.75 0.16
N SER A 470 16.79 6.79 1.09
CA SER A 470 17.73 5.65 1.19
C SER A 470 17.15 4.31 0.72
N TRP A 471 15.89 4.26 0.27
CA TRP A 471 15.35 3.06 -0.36
C TRP A 471 15.98 2.83 -1.75
N ASN A 472 16.41 1.60 -2.08
CA ASN A 472 17.22 1.36 -3.29
C ASN A 472 16.81 0.18 -4.17
N THR A 473 15.87 -0.67 -3.77
CA THR A 473 15.49 -1.88 -4.52
C THR A 473 13.99 -1.97 -4.72
N VAL A 474 13.54 -2.61 -5.80
CA VAL A 474 12.09 -2.78 -6.08
C VAL A 474 11.72 -4.22 -6.40
N SER A 475 12.70 -5.12 -6.55
CA SER A 475 12.50 -6.48 -7.08
C SER A 475 11.56 -7.34 -6.25
N TYR A 476 11.62 -7.22 -4.91
CA TYR A 476 10.69 -7.92 -4.03
C TYR A 476 9.24 -7.56 -4.29
N THR A 477 8.93 -6.34 -4.74
CA THR A 477 7.55 -5.91 -5.01
C THR A 477 7.18 -5.93 -6.49
N SER A 478 8.05 -5.45 -7.37
CA SER A 478 7.83 -5.32 -8.82
C SER A 478 7.60 -6.67 -9.50
N SER A 479 8.19 -7.75 -8.97
CA SER A 479 7.98 -9.10 -9.48
C SER A 479 6.50 -9.48 -9.51
N PHE A 480 5.74 -9.09 -8.48
CA PHE A 480 4.30 -9.42 -8.39
C PHE A 480 3.40 -8.45 -9.16
N ASN A 481 3.91 -7.31 -9.61
CA ASN A 481 3.25 -6.51 -10.64
C ASN A 481 3.47 -7.13 -12.02
N LEU A 482 4.71 -7.54 -12.32
CA LEU A 482 5.06 -8.22 -13.57
C LEU A 482 4.26 -9.52 -13.75
N LEU A 483 4.09 -10.29 -12.68
CA LEU A 483 3.37 -11.56 -12.69
C LEU A 483 1.84 -11.40 -12.56
N ASP A 484 1.38 -10.20 -12.24
CA ASP A 484 -0.02 -9.89 -11.91
C ASP A 484 -0.61 -10.70 -10.74
N TYR A 485 0.21 -11.01 -9.74
CA TYR A 485 -0.22 -11.76 -8.56
C TYR A 485 -0.72 -10.79 -7.49
N PRO A 486 -1.89 -11.02 -6.87
CA PRO A 486 -2.31 -10.21 -5.74
C PRO A 486 -1.34 -10.41 -4.58
N ALA A 487 -0.92 -9.31 -3.96
CA ALA A 487 0.10 -9.29 -2.94
C ALA A 487 -0.27 -8.28 -1.86
N ALA A 488 -0.02 -8.62 -0.60
CA ALA A 488 -0.42 -7.78 0.52
C ALA A 488 0.62 -7.70 1.61
N THR A 489 0.84 -6.48 2.12
CA THR A 489 1.69 -6.23 3.27
C THR A 489 1.00 -6.67 4.56
N LEU A 490 1.70 -7.44 5.39
CA LEU A 490 1.29 -7.86 6.71
C LEU A 490 2.30 -7.37 7.77
N PRO A 491 1.91 -6.43 8.64
CA PRO A 491 2.72 -6.00 9.78
C PRO A 491 2.85 -7.12 10.81
N ILE A 492 4.08 -7.41 11.25
CA ILE A 492 4.37 -8.46 12.22
C ILE A 492 4.60 -7.87 13.60
N ARG A 493 5.64 -7.04 13.76
CA ARG A 493 6.03 -6.44 15.04
C ARG A 493 6.95 -5.22 14.83
N PRO A 494 7.07 -4.30 15.81
CA PRO A 494 8.09 -3.25 15.77
C PRO A 494 9.51 -3.81 15.67
N VAL A 495 10.43 -3.00 15.12
CA VAL A 495 11.88 -3.26 15.19
C VAL A 495 12.34 -3.10 16.64
N ARG A 496 13.02 -4.11 17.16
CA ARG A 496 13.57 -4.18 18.52
C ARG A 496 15.07 -3.86 18.50
N VAL A 497 15.61 -3.47 19.65
CA VAL A 497 17.06 -3.30 19.82
C VAL A 497 17.81 -4.61 19.53
N SER A 498 17.23 -5.76 19.90
CA SER A 498 17.81 -7.08 19.61
C SER A 498 17.94 -7.39 18.12
N ASP A 499 17.09 -6.80 17.28
CA ASP A 499 17.13 -7.00 15.82
C ASP A 499 18.34 -6.29 15.20
N LEU A 500 18.92 -5.28 15.86
CA LEU A 500 20.07 -4.52 15.36
C LEU A 500 21.39 -5.33 15.41
N ASN A 501 21.34 -6.51 16.03
CA ASN A 501 22.45 -7.44 16.15
C ASN A 501 22.62 -8.29 14.88
N GLY A 502 23.79 -8.92 14.76
CA GLY A 502 24.11 -9.81 13.65
C GLY A 502 25.02 -9.15 12.61
N ASN A 503 25.92 -9.97 12.08
CA ASN A 503 26.82 -9.59 11.00
C ASN A 503 26.24 -10.12 9.68
N LEU A 504 26.51 -9.40 8.60
CA LEU A 504 26.28 -9.94 7.27
C LEU A 504 27.23 -11.12 7.07
N SER A 505 26.74 -12.23 6.55
CA SER A 505 27.58 -13.36 6.17
C SER A 505 28.61 -12.89 5.13
N ASP A 506 29.87 -13.33 5.30
CA ASP A 506 30.98 -13.17 4.35
C ASP A 506 30.70 -13.99 3.09
N HIS A 507 29.75 -13.55 2.28
CA HIS A 507 29.58 -14.01 0.92
C HIS A 507 30.27 -13.02 -0.01
N SER A 508 31.20 -13.57 -0.81
CA SER A 508 32.01 -12.94 -1.86
C SER A 508 31.26 -11.84 -2.62
N ALA A 509 31.94 -10.70 -2.83
CA ALA A 509 31.60 -9.57 -3.72
C ALA A 509 30.10 -9.29 -3.97
N ALA A 510 29.61 -8.14 -3.52
CA ALA A 510 28.25 -7.68 -3.85
C ALA A 510 28.00 -7.76 -5.38
N PRO A 511 27.14 -8.68 -5.85
CA PRO A 511 27.09 -9.06 -7.27
C PRO A 511 26.47 -7.96 -8.15
N ASN A 512 25.86 -6.95 -7.54
CA ASN A 512 25.27 -5.81 -8.22
C ASN A 512 25.24 -4.56 -7.30
N GLY A 513 24.88 -3.41 -7.88
CA GLY A 513 24.83 -2.14 -7.16
C GLY A 513 23.74 -2.07 -6.07
N TRP A 514 22.66 -2.84 -6.20
CA TRP A 514 21.59 -2.91 -5.20
C TRP A 514 22.03 -3.65 -3.95
N GLU A 515 22.68 -4.81 -4.09
CA GLU A 515 23.28 -5.52 -2.96
C GLU A 515 24.32 -4.65 -2.25
N LYS A 516 25.21 -4.00 -3.02
CA LYS A 516 26.26 -3.14 -2.45
C LYS A 516 25.65 -2.03 -1.57
N TYR A 517 24.58 -1.40 -2.05
CA TYR A 517 23.92 -0.34 -1.29
C TYR A 517 23.10 -0.89 -0.12
N ASN A 518 22.43 -2.04 -0.28
CA ASN A 518 21.69 -2.68 0.80
C ASN A 518 22.60 -3.04 1.99
N ARG A 519 23.78 -3.59 1.71
CA ARG A 519 24.79 -3.87 2.74
C ARG A 519 25.25 -2.59 3.46
N LYS A 520 25.47 -1.51 2.71
CA LYS A 520 25.83 -0.20 3.28
C LYS A 520 24.79 0.32 4.27
N LEU A 521 23.50 0.02 4.10
CA LEU A 521 22.47 0.40 5.08
C LEU A 521 22.69 -0.28 6.44
N TRP A 522 23.30 -1.47 6.46
CA TRP A 522 23.59 -2.23 7.68
C TRP A 522 24.93 -1.88 8.32
N ASP A 523 25.90 -1.43 7.52
CA ASP A 523 27.22 -1.00 8.00
C ASP A 523 27.19 0.40 8.66
N GLY A 524 26.09 1.14 8.47
CA GLY A 524 25.88 2.46 9.09
C GLY A 524 25.26 2.42 10.50
N ASP A 525 24.71 3.55 10.93
CA ASP A 525 23.96 3.64 12.20
C ASP A 525 22.63 2.87 12.09
N ARG A 526 22.59 1.68 12.71
CA ARG A 526 21.44 0.78 12.72
C ARG A 526 20.30 1.28 13.61
N SER A 527 20.57 2.20 14.54
CA SER A 527 19.52 2.75 15.42
C SER A 527 18.45 3.51 14.64
N ILE A 528 18.75 3.92 13.39
CA ILE A 528 17.79 4.55 12.48
C ILE A 528 16.55 3.69 12.24
N PHE A 529 16.68 2.35 12.26
CA PHE A 529 15.58 1.43 12.01
C PHE A 529 14.57 1.35 13.18
N LEU A 530 14.93 1.86 14.36
CA LEU A 530 14.03 1.92 15.51
C LEU A 530 12.84 2.84 15.24
N GLY A 531 11.67 2.45 15.75
CA GLY A 531 10.39 3.07 15.41
C GLY A 531 9.75 2.56 14.12
N GLY A 532 10.51 1.81 13.29
CA GLY A 532 9.97 1.07 12.15
C GLY A 532 9.22 -0.20 12.57
N THR A 533 8.50 -0.79 11.62
CA THR A 533 7.78 -2.07 11.79
C THR A 533 8.34 -3.11 10.83
N LEU A 534 8.65 -4.30 11.34
CA LEU A 534 8.97 -5.45 10.50
C LEU A 534 7.68 -6.01 9.89
N CYS A 535 7.67 -6.07 8.56
CA CYS A 535 6.54 -6.55 7.77
C CYS A 535 7.01 -7.61 6.78
N VAL A 536 6.08 -8.46 6.35
CA VAL A 536 6.27 -9.40 5.21
C VAL A 536 5.13 -9.18 4.21
N GLN A 537 5.28 -9.69 2.99
CA GLN A 537 4.16 -9.76 2.06
C GLN A 537 3.67 -11.19 1.89
N VAL A 538 2.35 -11.31 1.78
CA VAL A 538 1.65 -12.55 1.46
C VAL A 538 1.17 -12.46 0.02
N ILE A 539 1.36 -13.52 -0.74
CA ILE A 539 1.03 -13.60 -2.16
C ILE A 539 0.15 -14.80 -2.41
N SER A 540 -0.88 -14.62 -3.22
CA SER A 540 -1.70 -15.72 -3.75
C SER A 540 -1.62 -15.74 -5.28
N GLN A 541 -2.22 -16.75 -5.90
CA GLN A 541 -2.25 -16.86 -7.35
C GLN A 541 -3.04 -15.68 -7.97
N CYS A 542 -2.74 -15.34 -9.22
CA CYS A 542 -3.47 -14.31 -9.98
C CYS A 542 -4.99 -14.49 -9.84
N LYS A 543 -5.71 -13.38 -9.59
CA LYS A 543 -7.16 -13.32 -9.40
C LYS A 543 -7.71 -14.06 -8.17
N GLN A 544 -6.89 -14.30 -7.15
CA GLN A 544 -7.29 -14.98 -5.90
C GLN A 544 -7.26 -14.05 -4.67
N GLU A 545 -7.69 -12.80 -4.81
CA GLU A 545 -7.71 -11.79 -3.74
C GLU A 545 -8.46 -12.27 -2.50
N ARG A 546 -9.57 -12.99 -2.68
CA ARG A 546 -10.31 -13.57 -1.55
C ARG A 546 -9.52 -14.64 -0.80
N VAL A 547 -8.80 -15.52 -1.49
CA VAL A 547 -7.90 -16.49 -0.86
C VAL A 547 -6.80 -15.76 -0.10
N LEU A 548 -6.23 -14.71 -0.70
CA LEU A 548 -5.23 -13.86 -0.04
C LEU A 548 -5.74 -13.28 1.28
N LEU A 549 -6.92 -12.63 1.29
CA LEU A 549 -7.46 -11.99 2.49
C LEU A 549 -7.88 -13.01 3.56
N GLN A 550 -8.44 -14.16 3.17
CA GLN A 550 -8.77 -15.24 4.09
C GLN A 550 -7.51 -15.83 4.74
N ALA A 551 -6.46 -16.09 3.94
CA ALA A 551 -5.17 -16.53 4.44
C ALA A 551 -4.53 -15.48 5.35
N MET A 552 -4.54 -14.20 4.97
CA MET A 552 -4.02 -13.11 5.78
C MET A 552 -4.71 -12.99 7.14
N THR A 553 -6.04 -13.16 7.20
CA THR A 553 -6.78 -13.16 8.46
C THR A 553 -6.27 -14.29 9.36
N LYS A 554 -6.16 -15.51 8.83
CA LYS A 554 -5.64 -16.65 9.59
C LYS A 554 -4.18 -16.45 10.03
N LEU A 555 -3.34 -15.90 9.16
CA LEU A 555 -1.92 -15.62 9.44
C LEU A 555 -1.76 -14.53 10.50
N LYS A 556 -2.54 -13.44 10.42
CA LYS A 556 -2.52 -12.35 11.41
C LYS A 556 -2.81 -12.88 12.81
N ASP A 557 -3.85 -13.69 12.97
CA ASP A 557 -4.22 -14.26 14.26
C ASP A 557 -3.13 -15.21 14.77
N SER A 558 -2.61 -16.05 13.88
CA SER A 558 -1.56 -17.02 14.16
C SER A 558 -0.23 -16.40 14.58
N LEU A 559 0.11 -15.24 14.01
CA LEU A 559 1.37 -14.52 14.24
C LEU A 559 1.25 -13.46 15.35
N GLY A 560 0.07 -13.30 15.97
CA GLY A 560 -0.15 -12.34 17.06
C GLY A 560 0.83 -12.50 18.22
N VAL A 561 1.26 -13.73 18.50
CA VAL A 561 2.27 -14.06 19.53
C VAL A 561 3.65 -13.44 19.30
N LEU A 562 3.96 -13.00 18.08
CA LEU A 562 5.24 -12.35 17.77
C LEU A 562 5.24 -10.86 18.14
N LYS A 563 4.07 -10.25 18.31
CA LYS A 563 3.94 -8.84 18.72
C LYS A 563 4.37 -8.61 20.16
N GLU A 564 4.15 -9.60 21.02
CA GLU A 564 4.55 -9.56 22.41
C GLU A 564 6.09 -9.54 22.49
N ASP A 565 6.63 -8.49 23.09
CA ASP A 565 8.03 -8.53 23.51
C ASP A 565 8.12 -9.62 24.58
N LYS A 566 8.69 -10.76 24.21
CA LYS A 566 9.18 -11.72 25.19
C LYS A 566 10.42 -11.10 25.84
N ALA A 567 10.23 -10.03 26.60
CA ALA A 567 11.13 -9.68 27.66
C ALA A 567 11.26 -10.96 28.49
N VAL A 568 12.45 -11.54 28.48
CA VAL A 568 12.84 -12.65 29.34
C VAL A 568 12.38 -12.26 30.75
N LYS A 569 11.34 -12.91 31.27
CA LYS A 569 11.01 -12.78 32.69
C LYS A 569 12.30 -13.11 33.45
N PRO A 570 12.81 -12.23 34.32
CA PRO A 570 13.88 -12.62 35.21
C PRO A 570 13.41 -13.88 35.92
N ARG A 571 14.20 -14.95 35.86
CA ARG A 571 13.98 -16.08 36.78
C ARG A 571 14.15 -15.49 38.17
N LEU A 572 13.04 -15.37 38.90
CA LEU A 572 13.06 -15.14 40.35
C LEU A 572 13.68 -16.36 41.03
#